data_AF-A0A1I4N0Q5-F1
#
_entry.id   AF-A0A1I4N0Q5-F1
#
_cell.length_a   1.000
_cell.length_b   1.000
_cell.length_c   1.000
_cell.angle_alpha   90.00
_cell.angle_beta   90.00
_cell.angle_gamma   90.00
#
_symmetry.space_group_name_H-M   'P 1'
#
loop_
_entity.id
_entity.type
_entity.pdbx_description
1 polymer ?
#
loop_
_entity_poly.entity_id
_entity_poly.type
_entity_poly.pdbx_seq_one_letter_code
_entity_poly.pdbx_strand_id
1 'polypeptide(L)' 'MLQETVERINELVPLEQVFIATNEAYQKAIKKQLDGIPEENIIVEPMKRNTAACIGLSSVVIEDKYPGVNVK' A
#
# COMPACT_ATOMS: atom_id res chain seq x y z
N MET A 1 12.66 4.76 8.34
CA MET A 1 12.38 4.15 7.02
C MET A 1 10.90 4.13 6.65
N LEU A 2 10.04 3.24 7.18
CA LEU A 2 8.63 3.17 6.74
C LEU A 2 7.82 4.40 7.15
N GLN A 3 7.78 4.74 8.44
CA GLN A 3 7.05 5.89 8.97
C GLN A 3 7.47 7.20 8.29
N GLU A 4 8.77 7.46 8.23
CA GLU A 4 9.35 8.62 7.52
C GLU A 4 9.00 8.64 6.02
N THR A 5 8.92 7.47 5.36
CA THR A 5 8.52 7.41 3.95
C THR A 5 7.05 7.79 3.80
N VAL A 6 6.18 7.28 4.67
CA VAL A 6 4.75 7.60 4.63
C VAL A 6 4.51 9.06 4.99
N GLU A 7 5.20 9.60 6.00
CA GLU A 7 5.13 11.01 6.39
C GLU A 7 5.48 11.94 5.21
N ARG A 8 6.60 11.67 4.52
CA ARG A 8 6.99 12.44 3.33
C ARG A 8 5.98 12.33 2.17
N ILE A 9 5.38 11.16 1.99
CA ILE A 9 4.36 10.96 0.93
C ILE A 9 3.04 11.64 1.30
N ASN A 10 2.70 11.70 2.58
CA ASN A 10 1.47 12.32 3.08
C ASN A 10 1.42 13.84 2.85
N GLU A 11 2.57 14.47 2.61
CA GLU A 11 2.65 15.87 2.15
C GLU A 11 2.14 16.06 0.71
N LEU A 12 2.09 14.99 -0.10
CA LEU A 12 1.73 15.02 -1.52
C LEU A 12 0.36 14.40 -1.81
N VAL A 13 0.01 13.33 -1.11
CA VAL A 13 -1.25 12.60 -1.27
C VAL A 13 -1.85 12.27 0.09
N PRO A 14 -3.19 12.27 0.23
CA PRO A 14 -3.82 11.92 1.49
C PRO A 14 -3.56 10.45 1.86
N LEU A 15 -3.45 10.14 3.15
CA LEU A 15 -3.11 8.82 3.66
C LEU A 15 -4.05 7.71 3.16
N GLU A 16 -5.32 8.04 2.89
CA GLU A 16 -6.33 7.13 2.34
C GLU A 16 -6.02 6.66 0.92
N GLN A 17 -5.11 7.35 0.21
CA GLN A 17 -4.61 6.98 -1.12
C GLN A 17 -3.21 6.36 -1.08
N VAL A 18 -2.65 6.13 0.11
CA VAL A 18 -1.38 5.42 0.30
C VAL A 18 -1.66 3.94 0.52
N PHE A 19 -1.01 3.09 -0.29
CA PHE A 19 -1.11 1.62 -0.21
C PHE A 19 0.24 1.01 0.16
N ILE A 20 0.22 -0.05 0.96
CA ILE A 20 1.41 -0.77 1.41
C ILE A 20 1.26 -2.24 1.02
N ALA A 21 2.04 -2.66 0.03
CA ALA A 21 2.21 -4.07 -0.29
C ALA A 21 3.29 -4.70 0.61
N THR A 22 2.97 -5.84 1.20
CA THR A 22 3.85 -6.53 2.15
C THR A 22 3.54 -8.03 2.22
N ASN A 23 4.24 -8.77 3.08
CA ASN A 23 3.86 -10.12 3.46
C ASN A 23 3.16 -10.15 4.84
N GLU A 24 2.51 -11.27 5.14
CA GLU A 24 1.69 -11.45 6.34
C GLU A 24 2.44 -11.17 7.64
N ALA A 25 3.75 -11.48 7.71
CA ALA A 25 4.54 -11.29 8.92
C ALA A 25 4.64 -9.82 9.36
N TYR A 26 4.48 -8.86 8.44
CA TYR A 26 4.59 -7.44 8.75
C TYR A 26 3.25 -6.73 8.92
N GLN A 27 2.12 -7.37 8.59
CA GLN A 27 0.80 -6.71 8.61
C GLN A 27 0.50 -6.06 9.98
N LYS A 28 0.70 -6.80 11.07
CA LYS A 28 0.49 -6.28 12.44
C LYS A 28 1.45 -5.16 12.81
N ALA A 29 2.71 -5.27 12.38
CA ALA A 29 3.73 -4.27 12.66
C ALA A 29 3.46 -2.95 11.93
N ILE A 30 2.97 -3.03 10.69
CA ILE A 30 2.59 -1.88 9.87
C ILE A 30 1.42 -1.13 10.51
N LYS A 31 0.33 -1.84 10.88
CA LYS A 31 -0.82 -1.23 11.57
C LYS A 31 -0.41 -0.50 12.85
N LYS A 32 0.55 -1.05 13.60
CA LYS A 32 1.06 -0.43 14.82
C LYS A 32 1.93 0.82 14.54
N GLN A 33 2.69 0.81 13.44
CA GLN A 33 3.60 1.91 13.09
C GLN A 33 2.90 3.07 12.39
N LEU A 34 1.82 2.79 11.65
CA LEU A 34 1.10 3.75 10.81
C LEU A 34 -0.34 3.87 11.30
N ASP A 35 -0.51 4.52 12.44
CA ASP A 35 -1.83 4.78 12.98
C ASP A 35 -2.63 5.65 11.99
N GLY A 36 -3.84 5.21 11.63
CA GLY A 36 -4.70 5.89 10.65
C GLY A 36 -4.60 5.41 9.19
N ILE A 37 -3.67 4.52 8.82
CA ILE A 37 -3.73 3.91 7.47
C ILE A 37 -4.95 2.97 7.37
N PRO A 38 -5.78 3.06 6.30
CA PRO A 38 -6.91 2.16 6.13
C PRO A 38 -6.44 0.71 6.05
N GLU A 39 -7.17 -0.19 6.71
CA GLU A 39 -6.80 -1.61 6.74
C GLU A 39 -6.84 -2.23 5.35
N GLU A 40 -7.79 -1.81 4.51
CA GLU A 40 -7.91 -2.27 3.13
C GLU A 40 -6.76 -1.79 2.23
N ASN A 41 -5.97 -0.80 2.67
CA ASN A 41 -4.82 -0.31 1.93
C ASN A 41 -3.53 -1.11 2.23
N ILE A 42 -3.57 -2.08 3.16
CA ILE A 42 -2.46 -2.99 3.44
C ILE A 42 -2.64 -4.27 2.62
N ILE A 43 -1.95 -4.35 1.48
CA ILE A 43 -2.04 -5.46 0.55
C ILE A 43 -1.06 -6.56 0.99
N VAL A 44 -1.60 -7.67 1.48
CA VAL A 44 -0.80 -8.83 1.89
C VAL A 44 -0.58 -9.73 0.68
N GLU A 45 0.64 -9.74 0.15
CA GLU A 45 1.06 -10.59 -0.95
C GLU A 45 1.06 -12.07 -0.52
N PRO A 46 0.51 -12.98 -1.35
CA PRO A 46 0.45 -14.41 -1.02
C PRO A 46 1.83 -15.09 -1.06
N MET A 47 2.78 -14.51 -1.80
CA MET A 47 4.13 -15.04 -1.96
C MET A 47 5.07 -13.93 -2.41
N LYS A 48 6.32 -13.96 -1.92
CA LYS A 48 7.36 -13.00 -2.34
C LYS A 48 7.77 -13.31 -3.77
N ARG A 49 7.42 -12.41 -4.71
CA ARG A 49 7.68 -12.56 -6.15
C ARG A 49 8.40 -11.35 -6.76
N ASN A 50 9.20 -10.66 -5.94
CA ASN A 50 9.89 -9.42 -6.29
C ASN A 50 8.93 -8.29 -6.73
N THR A 51 9.50 -7.18 -7.18
CA THR A 51 8.81 -5.90 -7.35
C THR A 51 7.75 -5.91 -8.46
N ALA A 52 7.99 -6.59 -9.59
CA ALA A 52 7.04 -6.57 -10.71
C ALA A 52 5.68 -7.20 -10.35
N ALA A 53 5.70 -8.34 -9.65
CA ALA A 53 4.48 -9.01 -9.19
C ALA A 53 3.77 -8.20 -8.09
N CYS A 54 4.54 -7.63 -7.18
CA CYS A 54 4.04 -6.74 -6.13
C CYS A 54 3.28 -5.53 -6.71
N ILE A 55 3.88 -4.85 -7.71
CA ILE A 55 3.24 -3.74 -8.42
C ILE A 55 1.99 -4.21 -9.15
N GLY A 56 2.07 -5.31 -9.92
CA GLY A 56 0.93 -5.81 -10.69
C GLY A 56 -0.28 -6.16 -9.82
N LEU A 57 -0.07 -6.86 -8.70
CA LEU A 57 -1.13 -7.15 -7.74
C LEU A 57 -1.71 -5.86 -7.15
N SER A 58 -0.84 -4.93 -6.75
CA SER A 58 -1.28 -3.66 -6.17
C SER A 58 -2.10 -2.83 -7.16
N SER A 59 -1.71 -2.80 -8.43
CA SER A 59 -2.45 -2.12 -9.49
C SER A 59 -3.87 -2.70 -9.66
N VAL A 60 -4.04 -4.03 -9.58
CA VAL A 60 -5.37 -4.65 -9.67
C VAL A 60 -6.24 -4.27 -8.47
N VAL A 61 -5.69 -4.27 -7.25
CA VAL A 61 -6.43 -3.84 -6.04
C VAL A 61 -6.82 -2.36 -6.13
N ILE A 62 -5.92 -1.51 -6.62
CA ILE A 62 -6.17 -0.08 -6.78
C ILE A 62 -7.23 0.18 -7.84
N GLU A 63 -7.20 -0.53 -8.97
CA GLU A 63 -8.23 -0.43 -10.04
C GLU A 63 -9.61 -0.83 -9.53
N ASP A 64 -9.71 -1.87 -8.67
CA ASP A 64 -10.98 -2.27 -8.07
C ASP A 64 -11.56 -1.17 -7.15
N LYS A 65 -10.70 -0.50 -6.37
CA LYS A 65 -11.12 0.63 -5.51
C LYS A 65 -11.38 1.92 -6.29
N TYR A 66 -10.63 2.17 -7.36
CA TYR A 66 -10.65 3.39 -8.16
C TYR A 66 -10.69 3.05 -9.67
N PRO A 67 -11.86 2.63 -10.19
CA PRO A 67 -11.96 2.15 -11.56
C PRO A 67 -11.75 3.26 -12.60
N GLY A 68 -11.02 2.96 -13.67
CA GLY A 68 -10.79 3.84 -14.80
C GLY A 68 -9.81 4.99 -14.55
N VAL A 69 -9.04 4.94 -13.47
CA VAL A 69 -7.98 5.92 -13.20
C VAL A 69 -6.80 5.64 -14.13
N ASN A 70 -6.54 6.56 -15.05
CA ASN A 70 -5.44 6.45 -16.00
C ASN A 70 -4.22 7.22 -15.50
N VAL A 71 -3.06 6.56 -15.49
CA VAL A 71 -1.76 7.24 -15.40
C VAL A 71 -1.52 7.87 -16.76
N LYS A 72 -1.81 9.18 -16.89
CA LYS A 72 -1.43 9.94 -18.09
C LYS A 72 0.07 10.19 -18.13
#